data_AF-A0A4Q4WD86-F1
#
_entry.id   AF-A0A4Q4WD86-F1
#
_cell.length_a   1.000
_cell.length_b   1.000
_cell.length_c   1.000
_cell.angle_alpha   90.00
_cell.angle_beta   90.00
_cell.angle_gamma   90.00
#
_symmetry.space_group_name_H-M   'P 1'
#
loop_
_entity.id
_entity.type
_entity.pdbx_description
1 polymer ?
#
loop_
_entity_poly.entity_id
_entity_poly.type
_entity_poly.pdbx_seq_one_letter_code
_entity_poly.pdbx_strand_id
1 'polypeptide(L)'
;MPQDSEMSQVEETSGGSRHDIIETNNFRHVLEFFNEEGNLKDNNTRVEIRCGICLEKNLSIMNSSTDTHSSEQHEPYTVLPRCGHGFGYRCVTKWLSTSGFRGGGHMRCPTCRERVFCDSNPLHFETPEIFHGYDSVRQRDDVNAIRRILSSAHRCGQCDGTASVASSPEEQLPGLPLDGTTDRAADMDGRRPEGALTRSVSELAEDITFAAAWVVEHIDDGWEHTPQLLEFLSSTVLEILNRGTSRP
;
A
#
# COMPACT_ATOMS: atom_id res chain seq x y z
N MET A 1 -36.90 -30.07 -66.32
CA MET A 1 -35.79 -30.56 -65.49
C MET A 1 -34.85 -29.39 -65.26
N PRO A 2 -35.09 -28.54 -64.25
CA PRO A 2 -34.15 -27.49 -63.87
C PRO A 2 -33.08 -28.11 -62.96
N GLN A 3 -31.82 -27.73 -63.18
CA GLN A 3 -30.68 -28.13 -62.36
C GLN A 3 -30.56 -27.13 -61.21
N ASP A 4 -30.77 -27.61 -59.99
CA ASP A 4 -30.51 -26.86 -58.76
C ASP A 4 -29.00 -26.69 -58.60
N SER A 5 -28.54 -25.46 -58.78
CA SER A 5 -27.16 -25.06 -58.59
C SER A 5 -26.98 -24.70 -57.12
N GLU A 6 -26.55 -25.67 -56.30
CA GLU A 6 -26.14 -25.47 -54.91
C GLU A 6 -24.95 -24.51 -54.85
N MET A 7 -25.21 -23.24 -54.53
CA MET A 7 -24.17 -22.31 -54.10
C MET A 7 -23.72 -22.70 -52.69
N SER A 8 -22.58 -23.38 -52.62
CA SER A 8 -21.82 -23.59 -51.39
C SER A 8 -21.36 -22.22 -50.86
N GLN A 9 -22.12 -21.69 -49.89
CA GLN A 9 -21.67 -20.58 -49.06
C GLN A 9 -20.62 -21.13 -48.11
N VAL A 10 -19.36 -20.89 -48.46
CA VAL A 10 -18.24 -21.03 -47.52
C VAL A 10 -18.47 -19.96 -46.45
N GLU A 11 -19.02 -20.36 -45.30
CA GLU A 11 -19.02 -19.54 -44.10
C GLU A 11 -17.56 -19.28 -43.75
N GLU A 12 -17.05 -18.11 -44.14
CA GLU A 12 -15.84 -17.53 -43.54
C GLU A 12 -16.16 -17.37 -42.05
N THR A 13 -15.74 -18.36 -41.24
CA THR A 13 -15.71 -18.24 -39.80
C THR A 13 -14.79 -17.09 -39.48
N SER A 14 -15.38 -15.92 -39.27
CA SER A 14 -14.74 -14.70 -38.77
C SER A 14 -13.73 -15.12 -37.71
N GLY A 15 -12.45 -15.01 -38.07
CA GLY A 15 -11.34 -15.41 -37.21
C GLY A 15 -11.40 -14.56 -35.95
N GLY A 16 -12.10 -15.08 -34.94
CA GLY A 16 -12.32 -14.38 -33.68
C GLY A 16 -10.97 -13.98 -33.13
N SER A 17 -10.69 -12.68 -33.13
CA SER A 17 -9.52 -12.12 -32.46
C SER A 17 -9.59 -12.59 -31.01
N ARG A 18 -8.69 -13.51 -30.64
CA ARG A 18 -8.55 -13.94 -29.25
C ARG A 18 -8.17 -12.69 -28.46
N HIS A 19 -9.06 -12.25 -27.60
CA HIS A 19 -8.77 -11.21 -26.63
C HIS A 19 -8.01 -11.85 -25.48
N ASP A 20 -6.80 -11.36 -25.22
CA ASP A 20 -6.07 -11.72 -24.00
C ASP A 20 -6.73 -11.00 -22.82
N ILE A 21 -7.08 -11.74 -21.77
CA ILE A 21 -7.66 -11.20 -20.54
C ILE A 21 -6.63 -11.34 -19.42
N ILE A 22 -6.29 -10.22 -18.79
CA ILE A 22 -5.36 -10.15 -17.65
C ILE A 22 -6.16 -10.17 -16.35
N GLU A 23 -6.09 -11.28 -15.60
CA GLU A 23 -6.82 -11.46 -14.34
C GLU A 23 -5.89 -11.52 -13.10
N THR A 24 -4.57 -11.44 -13.30
CA THR A 24 -3.59 -11.58 -12.21
C THR A 24 -3.44 -10.29 -11.42
N ASN A 25 -3.38 -10.39 -10.08
CA ASN A 25 -3.07 -9.26 -9.22
C ASN A 25 -1.56 -9.07 -8.98
N ASN A 26 -0.69 -9.88 -9.60
CA ASN A 26 0.76 -9.69 -9.54
C ASN A 26 1.20 -8.69 -10.62
N PHE A 27 1.44 -7.45 -10.21
CA PHE A 27 1.79 -6.36 -11.12
C PHE A 27 3.12 -6.55 -11.83
N ARG A 28 4.02 -7.43 -11.37
CA ARG A 28 5.21 -7.77 -12.17
C ARG A 28 4.82 -8.40 -13.51
N HIS A 29 3.78 -9.26 -13.50
CA HIS A 29 3.25 -9.86 -14.73
C HIS A 29 2.31 -8.90 -15.47
N VAL A 30 1.48 -8.12 -14.76
CA VAL A 30 0.59 -7.12 -15.41
C VAL A 30 1.40 -6.15 -16.25
N LEU A 31 2.55 -5.68 -15.74
CA LEU A 31 3.42 -4.73 -16.44
C LEU A 31 4.04 -5.28 -17.73
N GLU A 32 4.06 -6.60 -17.94
CA GLU A 32 4.54 -7.21 -19.18
C GLU A 32 3.63 -6.87 -20.37
N PHE A 33 2.37 -6.49 -20.12
CA PHE A 33 1.40 -6.09 -21.13
C PHE A 33 1.45 -4.59 -21.46
N PHE A 34 2.28 -3.81 -20.76
CA PHE A 34 2.48 -2.38 -21.00
C PHE A 34 3.84 -2.13 -21.63
N ASN A 35 3.91 -1.20 -22.58
CA ASN A 35 5.16 -0.71 -23.17
C ASN A 35 5.89 0.26 -22.22
N GLU A 36 7.11 0.65 -22.56
CA GLU A 36 7.95 1.52 -21.71
C GLU A 36 7.29 2.88 -21.43
N GLU A 37 6.49 3.38 -22.36
CA GLU A 37 5.77 4.64 -22.17
C GLU A 37 4.64 4.49 -21.16
N GLY A 38 4.13 3.28 -20.92
CA GLY A 38 3.03 2.98 -20.00
C GLY A 38 1.67 2.75 -20.67
N ASN A 39 1.65 2.53 -21.98
CA ASN A 39 0.46 2.17 -22.74
C ASN A 39 0.37 0.65 -22.93
N LEU A 40 -0.84 0.10 -23.10
CA LEU A 40 -1.01 -1.32 -23.43
C LEU A 40 -0.34 -1.65 -24.77
N LYS A 41 0.34 -2.79 -24.85
CA LYS A 41 1.00 -3.27 -26.08
C LYS A 41 0.00 -3.69 -27.15
N ASP A 42 -1.11 -4.28 -26.74
CA ASP A 42 -2.22 -4.67 -27.61
C ASP A 42 -3.52 -3.99 -27.14
N ASN A 43 -4.17 -3.29 -28.07
CA ASN A 43 -5.43 -2.58 -27.82
C ASN A 43 -6.61 -3.54 -27.63
N ASN A 44 -6.47 -4.83 -27.98
CA ASN A 44 -7.49 -5.84 -27.78
C ASN A 44 -7.39 -6.53 -26.40
N THR A 45 -6.34 -6.25 -25.62
CA THR A 45 -6.15 -6.82 -24.29
C THR A 45 -7.14 -6.24 -23.29
N ARG A 46 -7.85 -7.09 -22.56
CA ARG A 46 -8.77 -6.68 -21.50
C ARG A 46 -8.10 -6.88 -20.14
N VAL A 47 -8.27 -5.92 -19.24
CA VAL A 47 -7.74 -5.98 -17.87
C VAL A 47 -8.91 -6.18 -16.93
N GLU A 48 -8.97 -7.32 -16.24
CA GLU A 48 -10.06 -7.70 -15.33
C GLU A 48 -9.47 -8.20 -13.99
N ILE A 49 -8.68 -7.34 -13.35
CA ILE A 49 -8.00 -7.69 -12.11
C ILE A 49 -8.95 -7.41 -10.95
N ARG A 50 -9.47 -8.46 -10.31
CA ARG A 50 -10.28 -8.33 -9.09
C ARG A 50 -9.41 -8.05 -7.87
N CYS A 51 -9.93 -7.26 -6.95
CA CYS A 51 -9.28 -7.06 -5.65
C CYS A 51 -9.22 -8.38 -4.87
N GLY A 52 -8.01 -8.87 -4.58
CA GLY A 52 -7.80 -10.15 -3.90
C GLY A 52 -8.24 -10.22 -2.42
N ILE A 53 -8.79 -9.12 -1.86
CA ILE A 53 -9.31 -9.06 -0.49
C ILE A 53 -10.84 -9.14 -0.48
N CYS A 54 -11.53 -8.23 -1.17
CA CYS A 54 -13.00 -8.22 -1.20
C CYS A 54 -13.58 -9.12 -2.30
N LEU A 55 -12.84 -9.36 -3.39
CA LEU A 55 -13.26 -10.11 -4.59
C LEU A 55 -14.49 -9.54 -5.32
N GLU A 56 -15.00 -8.39 -4.89
CA GLU A 56 -16.22 -7.76 -5.42
C GLU A 56 -15.94 -6.73 -6.51
N LYS A 57 -14.86 -5.94 -6.37
CA LYS A 57 -14.53 -4.84 -7.27
C LYS A 57 -13.30 -5.15 -8.13
N ASN A 58 -13.29 -4.62 -9.34
CA ASN A 58 -12.10 -4.61 -10.19
C ASN A 58 -11.20 -3.44 -9.79
N LEU A 59 -9.89 -3.62 -9.94
CA LEU A 59 -8.92 -2.55 -9.78
C LEU A 59 -9.04 -1.59 -10.95
N SER A 60 -8.93 -0.29 -10.72
CA SER A 60 -9.14 0.74 -11.73
C SER A 60 -8.05 0.88 -12.81
N ILE A 61 -7.28 -0.18 -13.08
CA ILE A 61 -6.38 -0.28 -14.24
C ILE A 61 -7.14 -0.95 -15.39
N MET A 62 -7.37 -0.22 -16.47
CA MET A 62 -8.33 -0.61 -17.52
C MET A 62 -7.82 -0.31 -18.93
N ASN A 63 -8.31 -1.07 -19.89
CA ASN A 63 -8.15 -0.69 -21.29
C ASN A 63 -9.30 0.24 -21.68
N SER A 64 -9.03 1.54 -21.73
CA SER A 64 -10.04 2.56 -22.07
C SER A 64 -10.71 2.37 -23.43
N SER A 65 -10.13 1.58 -24.34
CA SER A 65 -10.70 1.32 -25.67
C SER A 65 -11.70 0.15 -25.69
N THR A 66 -11.56 -0.81 -24.78
CA THR A 66 -12.40 -2.03 -24.76
C THR A 66 -13.28 -2.14 -23.53
N ASP A 67 -12.99 -1.37 -22.48
CA ASP A 67 -13.72 -1.44 -21.24
C ASP A 67 -15.06 -0.69 -21.34
N THR A 68 -16.14 -1.43 -21.13
CA THR A 68 -17.51 -0.96 -21.17
C THR A 68 -18.11 -0.74 -19.77
N HIS A 69 -17.36 -1.07 -18.72
CA HIS A 69 -17.87 -1.04 -17.35
C HIS A 69 -17.90 0.40 -16.83
N SER A 70 -18.83 0.69 -15.93
CA SER A 70 -18.87 2.01 -15.29
C SER A 70 -17.65 2.19 -14.38
N SER A 71 -17.20 3.43 -14.23
CA SER A 71 -16.14 3.79 -13.28
C SER A 71 -16.47 3.37 -11.83
N GLU A 72 -17.76 3.21 -11.50
CA GLU A 72 -18.23 2.78 -10.18
C GLU A 72 -17.87 1.32 -9.83
N GLN A 73 -17.65 0.47 -10.84
CA GLN A 73 -17.22 -0.93 -10.65
C GLN A 73 -15.72 -1.07 -10.42
N HIS A 74 -14.98 0.04 -10.57
CA HIS A 74 -13.55 0.13 -10.49
C HIS A 74 -13.14 0.90 -9.23
N GLU A 75 -12.36 0.27 -8.37
CA GLU A 75 -11.82 0.93 -7.17
C GLU A 75 -10.37 1.39 -7.39
N PRO A 76 -9.97 2.54 -6.81
CA PRO A 76 -8.57 2.91 -6.73
C PRO A 76 -7.79 1.80 -6.06
N TYR A 77 -6.56 1.58 -6.51
CA TYR A 77 -5.76 0.45 -6.11
C TYR A 77 -4.39 0.89 -5.63
N THR A 78 -3.66 -0.03 -5.02
CA THR A 78 -2.26 0.16 -4.63
C THR A 78 -1.49 -1.12 -4.90
N VAL A 79 -0.18 -1.00 -5.11
CA VAL A 79 0.72 -2.12 -5.37
C VAL A 79 1.75 -2.20 -4.26
N LEU A 80 1.83 -3.37 -3.61
CA LEU A 80 2.75 -3.55 -2.49
C LEU A 80 4.20 -3.66 -3.01
N PRO A 81 5.14 -2.84 -2.51
CA PRO A 81 6.43 -2.62 -3.16
C PRO A 81 7.32 -3.86 -3.22
N ARG A 82 7.30 -4.71 -2.19
CA ARG A 82 8.20 -5.88 -2.13
C ARG A 82 7.76 -7.02 -3.03
N CYS A 83 6.46 -7.33 -3.05
CA CYS A 83 5.96 -8.50 -3.77
C CYS A 83 5.28 -8.18 -5.11
N GLY A 84 4.84 -6.94 -5.31
CA GLY A 84 4.12 -6.54 -6.53
C GLY A 84 2.65 -6.95 -6.57
N HIS A 85 2.08 -7.48 -5.49
CA HIS A 85 0.63 -7.75 -5.47
C HIS A 85 -0.16 -6.44 -5.32
N GLY A 86 -1.16 -6.27 -6.17
CA GLY A 86 -2.10 -5.15 -6.13
C GLY A 86 -3.43 -5.51 -5.48
N PHE A 87 -4.03 -4.51 -4.84
CA PHE A 87 -5.30 -4.60 -4.13
C PHE A 87 -6.05 -3.27 -4.21
N GLY A 88 -7.37 -3.32 -4.02
CA GLY A 88 -8.15 -2.12 -3.76
C GLY A 88 -7.61 -1.36 -2.57
N TYR A 89 -7.40 -0.06 -2.72
CA TYR A 89 -6.73 0.77 -1.73
C TYR A 89 -7.43 0.71 -0.36
N ARG A 90 -8.76 0.92 -0.33
CA ARG A 90 -9.55 0.84 0.91
C ARG A 90 -9.42 -0.53 1.58
N CYS A 91 -9.45 -1.60 0.78
CA CYS A 91 -9.37 -2.97 1.29
C CYS A 91 -8.02 -3.26 1.94
N VAL A 92 -6.91 -2.91 1.30
CA VAL A 92 -5.59 -3.21 1.84
C VAL A 92 -5.21 -2.27 2.97
N THR A 93 -5.60 -1.00 2.95
CA THR A 93 -5.37 -0.09 4.08
C THR A 93 -6.10 -0.57 5.33
N LYS A 94 -7.36 -1.03 5.20
CA LYS A 94 -8.10 -1.68 6.29
C LYS A 94 -7.43 -2.97 6.77
N TRP A 95 -6.91 -3.79 5.84
CA TRP A 95 -6.17 -5.00 6.20
C TRP A 95 -4.91 -4.69 7.01
N LEU A 96 -4.12 -3.72 6.57
CA LEU A 96 -2.87 -3.31 7.21
C LEU A 96 -3.13 -2.71 8.60
N SER A 97 -4.16 -1.87 8.74
CA SER A 97 -4.51 -1.26 10.03
C SER A 97 -5.11 -2.26 11.02
N THR A 98 -5.84 -3.28 10.57
CA THR A 98 -6.40 -4.30 11.48
C THR A 98 -5.39 -5.39 11.84
N SER A 99 -4.50 -5.76 10.91
CA SER A 99 -3.56 -6.88 11.08
C SER A 99 -2.26 -6.48 11.77
N GLY A 100 -1.78 -5.24 11.60
CA GLY A 100 -0.49 -4.78 12.15
C GLY A 100 -0.53 -4.47 13.66
N PHE A 101 -1.65 -3.94 14.16
CA PHE A 101 -1.70 -3.38 15.52
C PHE A 101 -1.83 -4.40 16.65
N ARG A 102 -2.32 -5.63 16.40
CA ARG A 102 -2.64 -6.57 17.48
C ARG A 102 -1.47 -7.35 18.07
N GLY A 103 -0.24 -7.18 17.58
CA GLY A 103 0.87 -7.99 18.10
C GLY A 103 2.29 -7.53 17.78
N GLY A 104 2.51 -6.27 17.42
CA GLY A 104 3.83 -5.81 16.98
C GLY A 104 4.39 -6.58 15.78
N GLY A 105 3.49 -7.21 15.01
CA GLY A 105 3.85 -8.07 13.89
C GLY A 105 4.11 -7.26 12.63
N HIS A 106 5.13 -7.64 11.87
CA HIS A 106 5.41 -7.06 10.56
C HIS A 106 4.20 -7.22 9.62
N MET A 107 3.83 -6.15 8.92
CA MET A 107 2.74 -6.19 7.95
C MET A 107 3.06 -7.13 6.79
N ARG A 108 2.12 -7.98 6.42
CA ARG A 108 2.29 -9.02 5.39
C ARG A 108 1.25 -8.89 4.29
N CYS A 109 1.68 -9.17 3.07
CA CYS A 109 0.83 -9.24 1.89
C CYS A 109 -0.30 -10.28 2.10
N PRO A 110 -1.57 -9.95 1.83
CA PRO A 110 -2.68 -10.90 1.90
C PRO A 110 -2.50 -12.15 1.03
N THR A 111 -1.88 -11.99 -0.15
CA THR A 111 -1.71 -13.06 -1.14
C THR A 111 -0.52 -13.98 -0.83
N CYS A 112 0.70 -13.43 -0.77
CA CYS A 112 1.92 -14.26 -0.63
C CYS A 112 2.52 -14.27 0.78
N ARG A 113 1.98 -13.48 1.71
CA ARG A 113 2.48 -13.31 3.09
C ARG A 113 3.92 -12.79 3.22
N GLU A 114 4.51 -12.34 2.11
CA GLU A 114 5.75 -11.57 2.09
C GLU A 114 5.55 -10.27 2.88
N ARG A 115 6.60 -9.80 3.54
CA ARG A 115 6.53 -8.54 4.30
C ARG A 115 6.31 -7.37 3.33
N VAL A 116 5.42 -6.46 3.70
CA VAL A 116 5.05 -5.30 2.88
C VAL A 116 6.15 -4.24 2.92
N PHE A 117 6.65 -3.94 4.11
CA PHE A 117 7.69 -2.93 4.37
C PHE A 117 8.97 -3.59 4.89
N CYS A 118 10.00 -2.77 5.14
CA CYS A 118 11.31 -3.25 5.61
C CYS A 118 11.25 -3.92 7.00
N ASP A 119 12.30 -4.67 7.28
CA ASP A 119 12.50 -5.34 8.57
C ASP A 119 13.16 -4.43 9.61
N SER A 120 13.87 -3.40 9.14
CA SER A 120 14.78 -2.58 9.93
C SER A 120 14.06 -1.76 11.01
N ASN A 121 12.82 -1.35 10.74
CA ASN A 121 12.02 -0.64 11.71
C ASN A 121 10.52 -0.91 11.48
N PRO A 122 9.83 -1.58 12.42
CA PRO A 122 8.38 -1.82 12.32
C PRO A 122 7.56 -0.52 12.38
N LEU A 123 8.15 0.62 12.76
CA LEU A 123 7.53 1.94 12.71
C LEU A 123 7.61 2.61 11.33
N HIS A 124 8.37 2.06 10.38
CA HIS A 124 8.40 2.55 9.01
C HIS A 124 7.15 2.04 8.27
N PHE A 125 6.02 2.66 8.60
CA PHE A 125 4.78 2.52 7.86
C PHE A 125 4.70 3.66 6.86
N GLU A 126 4.97 3.36 5.59
CA GLU A 126 4.65 4.27 4.50
C GLU A 126 3.22 3.97 4.07
N THR A 127 2.37 5.00 4.02
CA THR A 127 1.04 4.88 3.43
C THR A 127 1.21 4.40 1.98
N PRO A 128 0.60 3.27 1.58
CA PRO A 128 0.70 2.80 0.21
C PRO A 128 0.22 3.86 -0.78
N GLU A 129 0.95 4.05 -1.88
CA GLU A 129 0.58 5.00 -2.93
C GLU A 129 -0.74 4.58 -3.60
N ILE A 130 -1.61 5.56 -3.87
CA ILE A 130 -2.94 5.34 -4.46
C ILE A 130 -2.85 5.57 -5.97
N PHE A 131 -3.35 4.60 -6.74
CA PHE A 131 -3.47 4.67 -8.19
C PHE A 131 -4.94 4.69 -8.59
N HIS A 132 -5.25 5.51 -9.60
CA HIS A 132 -6.62 5.77 -10.02
C HIS A 132 -6.93 5.19 -11.40
N GLY A 133 -5.99 5.14 -12.35
CA GLY A 133 -6.08 4.41 -13.62
C GLY A 133 -7.29 4.64 -14.56
N TYR A 134 -8.25 5.51 -14.22
CA TYR A 134 -9.51 5.69 -14.97
C TYR A 134 -9.36 6.34 -16.35
N ASP A 135 -8.27 7.06 -16.60
CA ASP A 135 -7.98 7.66 -17.90
C ASP A 135 -6.60 7.25 -18.40
N SER A 136 -6.41 7.27 -19.72
CA SER A 136 -5.20 6.77 -20.36
C SER A 136 -3.95 7.57 -20.01
N VAL A 137 -4.07 8.84 -19.62
CA VAL A 137 -2.94 9.67 -19.19
C VAL A 137 -2.54 9.29 -17.78
N ARG A 138 -3.49 9.24 -16.84
CA ARG A 138 -3.22 8.80 -15.46
C ARG A 138 -2.74 7.37 -15.38
N GLN A 139 -3.33 6.45 -16.15
CA GLN A 139 -2.87 5.07 -16.19
C GLN A 139 -1.40 4.97 -16.60
N ARG A 140 -0.98 5.80 -17.56
CA ARG A 140 0.42 5.85 -17.97
C ARG A 140 1.34 6.26 -16.82
N ASP A 141 0.95 7.31 -16.10
CA ASP A 141 1.68 7.80 -14.95
C ASP A 141 1.72 6.76 -13.82
N ASP A 142 0.58 6.12 -13.53
CA ASP A 142 0.44 5.05 -12.54
C ASP A 142 1.35 3.85 -12.89
N VAL A 143 1.32 3.37 -14.14
CA VAL A 143 2.17 2.28 -14.62
C VAL A 143 3.66 2.60 -14.43
N ASN A 144 4.07 3.82 -14.74
CA ASN A 144 5.46 4.26 -14.59
C ASN A 144 5.85 4.45 -13.12
N ALA A 145 4.93 4.92 -12.27
CA ALA A 145 5.12 4.95 -10.82
C ALA A 145 5.31 3.54 -10.25
N ILE A 146 4.44 2.60 -10.62
CA ILE A 146 4.52 1.20 -10.19
C ILE A 146 5.84 0.56 -10.62
N ARG A 147 6.32 0.80 -11.86
CA ARG A 147 7.64 0.34 -12.30
C ARG A 147 8.76 0.83 -11.40
N ARG A 148 8.76 2.12 -11.04
CA ARG A 148 9.76 2.70 -10.12
C ARG A 148 9.70 2.05 -8.75
N ILE A 149 8.49 1.85 -8.21
CA ILE A 149 8.27 1.17 -6.93
C ILE A 149 8.80 -0.27 -6.95
N LEU A 150 8.51 -1.03 -8.02
CA LEU A 150 8.89 -2.45 -8.10
C LEU A 150 10.35 -2.68 -8.52
N SER A 151 11.01 -1.65 -9.06
CA SER A 151 12.42 -1.65 -9.42
C SER A 151 13.32 -1.12 -8.30
N SER A 152 12.78 -0.32 -7.37
CA SER A 152 13.54 0.12 -6.21
C SER A 152 13.87 -1.11 -5.35
N ALA A 153 15.15 -1.33 -5.13
CA ALA A 153 15.66 -2.57 -4.55
C ALA A 153 15.32 -2.67 -3.06
N HIS A 154 14.07 -3.03 -2.72
CA HIS A 154 13.60 -3.44 -1.38
C HIS A 154 13.99 -2.53 -0.19
N ARG A 155 14.42 -1.30 -0.46
CA ARG A 155 14.86 -0.35 0.56
C ARG A 155 13.67 0.53 0.89
N CYS A 156 13.32 0.60 2.16
CA CYS A 156 12.44 1.67 2.58
C CYS A 156 13.23 2.98 2.49
N GLY A 157 12.63 4.08 2.00
CA GLY A 157 13.35 5.35 1.84
C GLY A 157 13.94 5.84 3.17
N GLN A 158 13.26 5.52 4.27
CA GLN A 158 13.71 5.83 5.64
C GLN A 158 14.90 4.97 6.12
N CYS A 159 15.12 3.80 5.52
CA CYS A 159 16.17 2.85 5.88
C CYS A 159 17.52 3.24 5.26
N ASP A 160 17.49 3.77 4.04
CA ASP A 160 18.71 4.22 3.34
C ASP A 160 19.34 5.45 4.01
N GLY A 161 18.51 6.28 4.67
CA GLY A 161 18.97 7.45 5.42
C GLY A 161 19.80 7.09 6.65
N THR A 162 19.46 6.01 7.37
CA THR A 162 20.16 5.62 8.61
C THR A 162 21.48 4.90 8.36
N ALA A 163 21.56 4.09 7.29
CA ALA A 163 22.81 3.42 6.91
C ALA A 163 23.92 4.42 6.50
N SER A 164 23.53 5.57 5.95
CA SER A 164 24.46 6.61 5.50
C SER A 164 25.08 7.41 6.67
N VAL A 165 24.40 7.49 7.82
CA VAL A 165 24.92 8.20 9.00
C VAL A 165 25.84 7.32 9.84
N ALA A 166 25.59 6.00 9.87
CA ALA A 166 26.44 5.04 10.58
C ALA A 166 27.77 4.72 9.87
N SER A 167 27.96 5.22 8.65
CA SER A 167 29.16 4.99 7.83
C SER A 167 30.08 6.22 7.80
N SER A 168 30.14 7.01 8.89
CA SER A 168 31.18 8.03 9.07
C SER A 168 32.40 7.41 9.77
N PRO A 169 33.62 7.61 9.26
CA PRO A 169 34.78 6.82 9.62
C PRO A 169 35.28 7.14 11.02
N GLU A 170 35.75 6.08 11.70
CA GLU A 170 36.70 6.07 12.81
C GLU A 170 37.42 7.41 13.03
N GLU A 171 36.95 8.20 14.02
CA GLU A 171 37.90 9.00 14.78
C GLU A 171 38.88 8.02 15.44
N GLN A 172 40.09 8.00 14.89
CA GLN A 172 41.26 7.37 15.49
C GLN A 172 41.38 7.81 16.95
N LEU A 173 40.93 6.96 17.87
CA LEU A 173 41.28 7.06 19.28
C LEU A 173 42.77 6.69 19.43
N PRO A 174 43.63 7.62 19.90
CA PRO A 174 45.01 7.28 20.20
C PRO A 174 45.03 6.29 21.35
N GLY A 175 45.77 5.19 21.16
CA GLY A 175 45.85 4.07 22.10
C GLY A 175 46.13 4.51 23.54
N LEU A 176 45.25 4.09 24.44
CA LEU A 176 45.54 4.06 25.87
C LEU A 176 46.02 2.66 26.28
N PRO A 177 47.00 2.57 27.19
CA PRO A 177 47.53 1.29 27.63
C PRO A 177 46.51 0.55 28.51
N LEU A 178 46.38 -0.74 28.23
CA LEU A 178 45.70 -1.71 29.09
C LEU A 178 46.53 -1.90 30.36
N ASP A 179 46.01 -1.44 31.49
CA ASP A 179 46.35 -1.98 32.80
C ASP A 179 45.20 -1.72 33.77
N GLY A 180 44.81 -2.74 34.53
CA GLY A 180 43.93 -2.53 35.69
C GLY A 180 42.85 -3.57 35.89
N THR A 181 43.27 -4.72 36.40
CA THR A 181 42.46 -5.70 37.13
C THR A 181 41.52 -5.01 38.13
N THR A 182 40.22 -5.31 38.10
CA THR A 182 39.39 -5.27 39.32
C THR A 182 38.27 -6.29 39.24
N ASP A 183 38.45 -7.37 39.99
CA ASP A 183 37.38 -8.17 40.56
C ASP A 183 36.41 -7.27 41.33
N ARG A 184 35.10 -7.39 41.07
CA ARG A 184 34.10 -7.17 42.11
C ARG A 184 32.79 -7.90 41.83
N ALA A 185 32.47 -8.76 42.79
CA ALA A 185 31.23 -9.49 42.95
C ALA A 185 30.10 -8.60 43.50
N ALA A 186 28.89 -9.14 43.34
CA ALA A 186 27.61 -8.81 44.01
C ALA A 186 26.95 -7.46 43.63
N ASP A 187 25.79 -7.52 42.97
CA ASP A 187 24.50 -7.57 43.66
C ASP A 187 23.36 -7.82 42.66
N MET A 188 22.58 -8.88 42.89
CA MET A 188 21.36 -9.21 42.14
C MET A 188 20.18 -8.66 42.92
N ASP A 189 19.87 -7.38 42.71
CA ASP A 189 18.67 -6.76 43.28
C ASP A 189 17.57 -6.74 42.21
N GLY A 190 16.61 -7.64 42.38
CA GLY A 190 15.49 -7.88 41.46
C GLY A 190 14.46 -6.75 41.50
N ARG A 191 14.76 -5.61 40.87
CA ARG A 191 13.75 -4.62 40.50
C ARG A 191 13.47 -4.68 39.01
N ARG A 192 12.28 -5.21 38.69
CA ARG A 192 11.65 -5.09 37.38
C ARG A 192 11.57 -3.60 37.04
N PRO A 193 12.16 -3.12 35.94
CA PRO A 193 11.99 -1.74 35.53
C PRO A 193 10.53 -1.57 35.13
N GLU A 194 9.75 -0.89 35.97
CA GLU A 194 8.53 -0.22 35.52
C GLU A 194 9.01 0.88 34.57
N GLY A 195 9.19 0.51 33.30
CA GLY A 195 9.44 1.45 32.23
C GLY A 195 8.23 2.36 32.13
N ALA A 196 8.29 3.50 32.80
CA ALA A 196 7.36 4.59 32.60
C ALA A 196 7.42 4.92 31.10
N LEU A 197 6.32 4.64 30.39
CA LEU A 197 6.08 5.10 29.04
C LEU A 197 5.96 6.64 29.11
N THR A 198 7.10 7.33 29.17
CA THR A 198 7.20 8.78 29.04
C THR A 198 7.13 9.12 27.55
N ARG A 199 6.00 8.78 26.92
CA ARG A 199 5.68 9.31 25.61
C ARG A 199 5.37 10.79 25.78
N SER A 200 5.98 11.64 24.99
CA SER A 200 5.77 13.08 25.13
C SER A 200 4.32 13.43 24.74
N VAL A 201 3.73 14.44 25.38
CA VAL A 201 2.36 14.89 25.06
C VAL A 201 2.26 15.32 23.59
N SER A 202 3.35 15.81 23.01
CA SER A 202 3.45 16.15 21.58
C SER A 202 3.34 14.93 20.66
N GLU A 203 4.02 13.82 20.98
CA GLU A 203 3.90 12.57 20.19
C GLU A 203 2.48 12.01 20.24
N LEU A 204 1.79 12.13 21.38
CA LEU A 204 0.39 11.72 21.49
C LEU A 204 -0.54 12.63 20.67
N ALA A 205 -0.27 13.93 20.62
CA ALA A 205 -1.05 14.87 19.82
C ALA A 205 -0.90 14.62 18.31
N GLU A 206 0.30 14.26 17.86
CA GLU A 206 0.55 13.85 16.47
C GLU A 206 -0.18 12.54 16.12
N ASP A 207 -0.12 11.53 16.99
CA ASP A 207 -0.85 10.27 16.82
C ASP A 207 -2.38 10.50 16.75
N ILE A 208 -2.93 11.39 17.59
CA ILE A 208 -4.35 11.74 17.58
C ILE A 208 -4.73 12.51 16.31
N THR A 209 -3.90 13.47 15.89
CA THR A 209 -4.14 14.27 14.68
C THR A 209 -4.10 13.38 13.44
N PHE A 210 -3.14 12.46 13.37
CA PHE A 210 -3.05 11.47 12.31
C PHE A 210 -4.26 10.53 12.30
N ALA A 211 -4.66 10.02 13.46
CA ALA A 211 -5.86 9.17 13.56
C ALA A 211 -7.14 9.91 13.15
N ALA A 212 -7.27 11.20 13.51
CA ALA A 212 -8.40 12.03 13.12
C ALA A 212 -8.42 12.29 11.60
N ALA A 213 -7.28 12.63 11.00
CA ALA A 213 -7.15 12.81 9.56
C ALA A 213 -7.45 11.52 8.80
N TRP A 214 -6.94 10.39 9.29
CA TRP A 214 -7.22 9.07 8.72
C TRP A 214 -8.71 8.73 8.78
N VAL A 215 -9.37 9.02 9.90
CA VAL A 215 -10.82 8.85 10.04
C VAL A 215 -11.57 9.74 9.04
N VAL A 216 -11.19 11.01 8.88
CA VAL A 216 -11.83 11.91 7.90
C VAL A 216 -11.65 11.41 6.46
N GLU A 217 -10.46 10.94 6.07
CA GLU A 217 -10.19 10.44 4.73
C GLU A 217 -10.84 9.08 4.42
N HIS A 218 -11.19 8.29 5.45
CA HIS A 218 -11.71 6.93 5.28
C HIS A 218 -13.16 6.76 5.74
N ILE A 219 -13.77 7.82 6.27
CA ILE A 219 -15.22 7.91 6.47
C ILE A 219 -15.87 7.84 5.07
N ASP A 220 -16.84 6.93 4.95
CA ASP A 220 -17.55 6.63 3.71
C ASP A 220 -18.21 7.87 3.10
N ASP A 221 -18.15 8.02 1.77
CA ASP A 221 -18.72 9.15 1.02
C ASP A 221 -20.22 9.39 1.29
N GLY A 222 -20.92 8.40 1.87
CA GLY A 222 -22.32 8.51 2.31
C GLY A 222 -22.55 9.41 3.54
N TRP A 223 -21.50 9.92 4.19
CA TRP A 223 -21.63 10.76 5.39
C TRP A 223 -22.00 12.21 5.11
N GLU A 224 -21.97 12.66 3.85
CA GLU A 224 -22.51 13.96 3.44
C GLU A 224 -24.00 14.12 3.83
N HIS A 225 -24.68 13.01 4.12
CA HIS A 225 -26.08 12.98 4.57
C HIS A 225 -26.26 12.93 6.10
N THR A 226 -25.18 12.97 6.89
CA THR A 226 -25.26 12.89 8.36
C THR A 226 -24.43 13.99 9.07
N PRO A 227 -24.71 15.28 8.83
CA PRO A 227 -23.93 16.40 9.38
C PRO A 227 -23.83 16.40 10.92
N GLN A 228 -24.83 15.83 11.60
CA GLN A 228 -24.88 15.71 13.06
C GLN A 228 -23.76 14.81 13.62
N LEU A 229 -23.31 13.80 12.85
CA LEU A 229 -22.25 12.89 13.30
C LEU A 229 -20.86 13.52 13.18
N LEU A 230 -20.64 14.33 12.14
CA LEU A 230 -19.42 15.13 11.96
C LEU A 230 -19.26 16.15 13.10
N GLU A 231 -20.35 16.84 13.45
CA GLU A 231 -20.36 17.80 14.57
C GLU A 231 -20.10 17.10 15.90
N PHE A 232 -20.69 15.92 16.11
CA PHE A 232 -20.46 15.10 17.31
C PHE A 232 -19.00 14.62 17.42
N LEU A 233 -18.40 14.12 16.34
CA LEU A 233 -17.00 13.69 16.33
C LEU A 233 -16.06 14.86 16.58
N SER A 234 -16.29 16.00 15.90
CA SER A 234 -15.48 17.21 16.09
C SER A 234 -15.52 17.69 17.55
N SER A 235 -16.73 17.75 18.14
CA SER A 235 -16.93 18.12 19.55
C SER A 235 -16.23 17.15 20.51
N THR A 236 -16.35 15.84 20.26
CA THR A 236 -15.72 14.80 21.10
C THR A 236 -14.20 14.86 21.05
N VAL A 237 -13.61 15.07 19.87
CA VAL A 237 -12.15 15.22 19.71
C VAL A 237 -11.66 16.48 20.44
N LEU A 238 -12.36 17.61 20.28
CA LEU A 238 -12.06 18.85 21.01
C LEU A 238 -12.15 18.67 22.52
N GLU A 239 -13.15 17.95 23.02
CA GLU A 239 -13.30 17.67 24.44
C GLU A 239 -12.13 16.82 24.99
N ILE A 240 -11.72 15.79 24.26
CA ILE A 240 -10.57 14.94 24.63
C ILE A 240 -9.28 15.78 24.68
N LEU A 241 -9.04 16.62 23.67
CA LEU A 241 -7.86 17.50 23.62
C LEU A 241 -7.85 18.50 24.78
N ASN A 242 -8.99 19.12 25.11
CA ASN A 242 -9.12 20.09 26.20
C ASN A 242 -8.97 19.45 27.59
N ARG A 243 -9.43 18.21 27.76
CA ARG A 243 -9.21 17.45 29.00
C ARG A 243 -7.75 17.05 29.19
N GLY A 244 -7.00 16.86 28.10
CA GLY A 244 -5.57 16.56 28.14
C GLY A 244 -4.69 17.76 28.51
N THR A 245 -5.08 18.97 28.13
CA THR A 245 -4.34 20.22 28.43
C THR A 245 -4.68 20.82 29.79
N SER A 246 -5.83 20.43 30.37
CA SER A 246 -6.28 20.87 31.70
C SER A 246 -5.78 19.91 32.79
N ARG A 247 -4.47 19.90 33.06
CA ARG A 247 -3.96 19.45 34.36
C ARG A 247 -3.35 20.65 35.10
N PRO A 248 -3.66 20.83 36.40
CA PRO A 248 -3.06 21.88 37.22
C PRO A 248 -1.56 21.67 37.45
#